data_AF-A0A961HQ16-F1
#
_entry.id   AF-A0A961HQ16-F1
#
_cell.length_a   1.000
_cell.length_b   1.000
_cell.length_c   1.000
_cell.angle_alpha   90.00
_cell.angle_beta   90.00
_cell.angle_gamma   90.00
#
_symmetry.space_group_name_H-M   'P 1'
#
loop_
_entity.id
_entity.type
_entity.pdbx_description
1 polymer ?
#
loop_
_entity_poly.entity_id
_entity_poly.type
_entity_poly.pdbx_seq_one_letter_code
_entity_poly.pdbx_strand_id
1 'polypeptide(L)'
;MSHYFESLPAFSTVQSFFTLLFASPGYAVRDKYTPEKPMPIKALRIITGLFFLVLGILGVLPSIEEGIFSLNNNNILMEQLFGVIEIICGVILLAALFVHATRKTIYRAAMIVFLFWVVRIVLAQFVFHTVPTDITSGAFAIWLLHLLAQIQIAISVWVLTKAYD
;
A
#
# COMPACT_ATOMS: atom_id res chain seq x y z
N MET A 1 -5.39 -6.14 41.81
CA MET A 1 -5.75 -4.85 41.20
C MET A 1 -5.87 -5.08 39.70
N SER A 2 -6.97 -5.73 39.33
CA SER A 2 -7.36 -6.17 37.99
C SER A 2 -8.83 -5.76 37.88
N HIS A 3 -9.31 -5.45 36.67
CA HIS A 3 -10.64 -4.92 36.31
C HIS A 3 -10.73 -3.40 36.13
N TYR A 4 -10.16 -2.84 35.06
CA TYR A 4 -10.63 -1.58 34.44
C TYR A 4 -10.18 -1.45 32.97
N PHE A 5 -10.43 -2.46 32.13
CA PHE A 5 -10.18 -2.36 30.67
C PHE A 5 -11.28 -3.05 29.85
N GLU A 6 -12.54 -2.84 30.23
CA GLU A 6 -13.68 -3.16 29.39
C GLU A 6 -14.63 -1.95 29.38
N SER A 7 -14.69 -1.25 28.24
CA SER A 7 -15.73 -0.32 27.78
C SER A 7 -15.17 0.98 27.16
N LEU A 8 -14.48 0.85 26.03
CA LEU A 8 -14.35 1.97 25.09
C LEU A 8 -15.32 1.75 23.92
N PRO A 9 -16.40 2.55 23.81
CA PRO A 9 -17.40 2.43 22.73
C PRO A 9 -16.86 2.84 21.34
N ALA A 10 -15.60 3.24 21.21
CA ALA A 10 -15.00 3.72 19.97
C ALA A 10 -14.78 2.60 18.93
N PHE A 11 -14.63 1.34 19.34
CA PHE A 11 -14.30 0.24 18.42
C PHE A 11 -15.52 -0.23 17.60
N SER A 12 -16.73 -0.22 18.19
CA SER A 12 -17.96 -0.60 17.49
C SER A 12 -18.43 0.47 16.50
N THR A 13 -18.11 1.75 16.75
CA THR A 13 -18.44 2.85 15.83
C THR A 13 -17.61 2.78 14.55
N VAL A 14 -16.32 2.44 14.65
CA VAL A 14 -15.44 2.29 13.47
C VAL A 14 -15.86 1.08 12.63
N GLN A 15 -16.25 -0.02 13.26
CA GLN A 15 -16.70 -1.23 12.56
C GLN A 15 -18.08 -1.04 11.87
N SER A 16 -18.97 -0.24 12.48
CA SER A 16 -20.26 0.12 11.88
C SER A 16 -20.09 1.09 10.70
N PHE A 17 -19.11 1.99 10.77
CA PHE A 17 -18.77 2.90 9.67
C PHE A 17 -18.16 2.16 8.47
N PHE A 18 -17.29 1.17 8.72
CA PHE A 18 -16.77 0.29 7.67
C PHE A 18 -17.87 -0.59 7.06
N THR A 19 -18.77 -1.13 7.86
CA THR A 19 -19.87 -1.96 7.32
C THR A 19 -20.85 -1.12 6.50
N LEU A 20 -21.09 0.14 6.86
CA LEU A 20 -21.90 1.08 6.05
C LEU A 20 -21.19 1.56 4.78
N LEU A 21 -19.85 1.66 4.76
CA LEU A 21 -19.09 2.00 3.56
C LEU A 21 -19.02 0.85 2.54
N PHE A 22 -19.18 -0.40 2.99
CA PHE A 22 -19.04 -1.61 2.16
C PHE A 22 -20.34 -2.43 2.01
N ALA A 23 -21.44 -2.05 2.67
CA ALA A 23 -22.76 -2.62 2.42
C ALA A 23 -23.30 -2.09 1.08
N SER A 24 -22.97 -2.77 -0.01
CA SER A 24 -23.54 -2.51 -1.34
C SER A 24 -25.07 -2.66 -1.30
N PRO A 25 -25.86 -1.58 -1.42
CA PRO A 25 -27.28 -1.70 -1.61
C PRO A 25 -27.52 -2.26 -3.02
N GLY A 26 -28.52 -3.14 -3.15
CA GLY A 26 -28.83 -3.84 -4.39
C GLY A 26 -28.91 -2.91 -5.62
N TYR A 27 -28.14 -3.25 -6.65
CA TYR A 27 -28.24 -2.65 -7.97
C TYR A 27 -29.50 -3.17 -8.67
N ALA A 28 -30.58 -2.41 -8.58
CA ALA A 28 -31.71 -2.51 -9.48
C ALA A 28 -32.19 -1.11 -9.87
N VAL A 29 -31.35 -0.36 -10.59
CA VAL A 29 -31.81 0.80 -11.36
C VAL A 29 -31.20 0.73 -12.76
N ARG A 30 -32.06 0.44 -13.73
CA ARG A 30 -31.76 0.40 -15.16
C ARG A 30 -31.83 1.82 -15.69
N ASP A 31 -30.75 2.59 -15.51
CA ASP A 31 -30.63 3.91 -16.11
C ASP A 31 -29.76 3.85 -17.37
N LYS A 32 -30.39 4.22 -18.50
CA LYS A 32 -29.68 4.60 -19.72
C LYS A 32 -29.00 5.95 -19.47
N TYR A 33 -27.80 5.93 -18.92
CA TYR A 33 -26.92 7.10 -18.85
C TYR A 33 -25.76 6.93 -19.83
N THR A 34 -25.44 8.01 -20.52
CA THR A 34 -24.34 8.13 -21.49
C THR A 34 -23.04 7.57 -20.91
N PRO A 35 -22.20 6.87 -21.70
CA PRO A 35 -21.00 6.21 -21.20
C PRO A 35 -19.92 7.25 -20.85
N GLU A 36 -20.04 7.89 -19.69
CA GLU A 36 -18.89 8.53 -19.05
C GLU A 36 -17.91 7.41 -18.69
N LYS A 37 -16.78 7.46 -19.39
CA LYS A 37 -15.71 6.46 -19.43
C LYS A 37 -15.27 6.14 -18.00
N PRO A 38 -15.44 4.90 -17.49
CA PRO A 38 -14.90 4.53 -16.18
C PRO A 38 -13.36 4.49 -16.30
N MET A 39 -12.73 5.65 -16.04
CA MET A 39 -11.29 5.86 -15.99
C MET A 39 -10.60 5.66 -14.61
N PRO A 40 -11.27 5.36 -13.47
CA PRO A 40 -10.58 5.43 -12.17
C PRO A 40 -9.51 4.34 -12.00
N ILE A 41 -9.71 3.15 -12.56
CA ILE A 41 -8.79 2.01 -12.39
C ILE A 41 -7.49 2.21 -13.19
N LYS A 42 -7.57 2.83 -14.38
CA LYS A 42 -6.39 3.13 -15.19
C LYS A 42 -5.53 4.21 -14.54
N ALA A 43 -6.16 5.24 -13.99
CA ALA A 43 -5.47 6.29 -13.24
C ALA A 43 -4.79 5.72 -11.98
N LEU A 44 -5.50 4.91 -11.19
CA LEU A 44 -4.93 4.24 -10.02
C LEU A 44 -3.71 3.40 -10.40
N ARG A 45 -3.78 2.63 -11.49
CA ARG A 45 -2.63 1.87 -11.99
C ARG A 45 -1.43 2.75 -12.30
N ILE A 46 -1.64 3.84 -13.05
CA ILE A 46 -0.57 4.73 -13.48
C ILE A 46 0.10 5.38 -12.26
N ILE A 47 -0.72 5.90 -11.33
CA ILE A 47 -0.23 6.55 -10.10
C ILE A 47 0.55 5.55 -9.25
N THR A 48 -0.01 4.36 -9.00
CA THR A 48 0.67 3.31 -8.23
C THR A 48 1.94 2.84 -8.92
N GLY A 49 1.92 2.59 -10.24
CA GLY A 49 3.10 2.18 -11.00
C GLY A 49 4.22 3.22 -10.97
N LEU A 50 3.87 4.50 -11.16
CA LEU A 50 4.83 5.61 -11.06
C LEU A 50 5.37 5.75 -9.63
N PHE A 51 4.51 5.60 -8.62
CA PHE A 51 4.90 5.65 -7.21
C PHE A 51 5.96 4.59 -6.88
N PHE A 52 5.75 3.33 -7.29
CA PHE A 52 6.74 2.27 -7.14
C PHE A 52 8.05 2.55 -7.88
N LEU A 53 7.96 3.14 -9.07
CA LEU A 53 9.14 3.47 -9.86
C LEU A 53 9.97 4.57 -9.17
N VAL A 54 9.32 5.61 -8.66
CA VAL A 54 9.99 6.69 -7.91
C VAL A 54 10.60 6.16 -6.62
N LEU A 55 9.84 5.38 -5.83
CA LEU A 55 10.38 4.77 -4.61
C LEU A 55 11.58 3.86 -4.89
N GLY A 56 11.50 3.06 -5.97
CA GLY A 56 12.59 2.19 -6.35
C GLY A 56 13.85 2.95 -6.75
N ILE A 57 13.72 4.06 -7.50
CA ILE A 57 14.84 4.95 -7.81
C ILE A 57 15.45 5.54 -6.53
N LEU A 58 14.61 6.01 -5.61
CA LEU A 58 15.08 6.55 -4.32
C LEU A 58 15.79 5.47 -3.48
N GLY A 59 15.34 4.22 -3.52
CA GLY A 59 16.00 3.11 -2.82
C GLY A 59 17.31 2.66 -3.45
N VAL A 60 17.50 2.86 -4.77
CA VAL A 60 18.74 2.52 -5.47
C VAL A 60 19.81 3.60 -5.34
N LEU A 61 19.43 4.86 -5.09
CA LEU A 61 20.35 5.98 -4.94
C LEU A 61 20.81 6.11 -3.47
N PRO A 62 22.04 5.70 -3.12
CA PRO A 62 22.53 5.71 -1.73
C PRO A 62 22.83 7.12 -1.19
N SER A 63 22.70 8.15 -2.03
CA SER A 63 23.06 9.54 -1.69
C SER A 63 21.93 10.34 -1.03
N ILE A 64 20.77 9.72 -0.75
CA ILE A 64 19.65 10.33 -0.04
C ILE A 64 19.44 9.55 1.26
N GLU A 65 20.33 9.75 2.24
CA GLU A 65 20.26 9.12 3.58
C GLU A 65 18.99 9.47 4.38
N GLU A 66 18.12 10.36 3.89
CA GLU A 66 16.91 10.84 4.56
C GLU A 66 15.60 10.44 3.86
N GLY A 67 15.58 9.32 3.14
CA GLY A 67 14.34 8.81 2.55
C GLY A 67 13.31 8.41 3.62
N ILE A 68 12.09 8.95 3.57
CA ILE A 68 10.97 8.63 4.49
C ILE A 68 10.62 7.12 4.53
N PHE A 69 11.03 6.36 3.50
CA PHE A 69 10.83 4.92 3.38
C PHE A 69 12.14 4.10 3.34
N SER A 70 13.24 4.67 3.82
CA SER A 70 14.50 3.97 4.07
C SER A 70 14.26 2.77 5.01
N LEU A 71 14.90 1.64 4.70
CA LEU A 71 14.78 0.40 5.48
C LEU A 71 15.73 0.41 6.67
N ASN A 72 16.98 0.87 6.48
CA ASN A 72 18.01 0.91 7.52
C ASN A 72 19.29 1.60 7.02
N ASN A 73 19.72 2.67 7.69
CA ASN A 73 20.98 3.38 7.37
C ASN A 73 22.23 2.47 7.42
N ASN A 74 22.19 1.35 8.15
CA ASN A 74 23.35 0.44 8.24
C ASN A 74 23.42 -0.64 7.14
N ASN A 75 22.36 -0.86 6.36
CA ASN A 75 22.29 -1.97 5.38
C ASN A 75 21.95 -1.49 3.97
N ILE A 76 22.82 -0.66 3.39
CA ILE A 76 22.70 -0.08 2.04
C ILE A 76 22.39 -1.14 0.98
N LEU A 77 22.98 -2.34 1.08
CA LEU A 77 22.73 -3.45 0.14
C LEU A 77 21.26 -3.92 0.12
N MET A 78 20.59 -3.93 1.27
CA MET A 78 19.19 -4.35 1.35
C MET A 78 18.27 -3.29 0.76
N GLU A 79 18.53 -2.01 1.04
CA GLU A 79 17.78 -0.90 0.44
C GLU A 79 17.90 -0.92 -1.09
N GLN A 80 19.11 -1.11 -1.61
CA GLN A 80 19.32 -1.20 -3.04
C GLN A 80 18.60 -2.40 -3.66
N LEU A 81 18.57 -3.55 -2.98
CA LEU A 81 17.83 -4.74 -3.43
C LEU A 81 16.32 -4.46 -3.51
N PHE A 82 15.73 -3.89 -2.45
CA PHE A 82 14.31 -3.50 -2.45
C PHE A 82 14.02 -2.43 -3.51
N GLY A 83 14.92 -1.47 -3.68
CA GLY A 83 14.82 -0.45 -4.72
C GLY A 83 14.75 -1.05 -6.13
N VAL A 84 15.62 -2.02 -6.44
CA VAL A 84 15.58 -2.74 -7.73
C VAL A 84 14.26 -3.49 -7.90
N ILE A 85 13.80 -4.20 -6.87
CA ILE A 85 12.52 -4.92 -6.90
C ILE A 85 11.35 -3.95 -7.14
N GLU A 86 11.37 -2.77 -6.53
CA GLU A 86 10.35 -1.73 -6.67
C GLU A 86 10.34 -1.11 -8.07
N ILE A 87 11.51 -0.87 -8.66
CA ILE A 87 11.61 -0.45 -10.07
C ILE A 87 10.98 -1.51 -10.97
N ILE A 88 11.36 -2.79 -10.80
CA ILE A 88 10.81 -3.89 -11.61
C ILE A 88 9.29 -3.96 -11.46
N CYS A 89 8.80 -3.86 -10.23
CA CYS A 89 7.38 -3.81 -9.92
C CYS A 89 6.65 -2.64 -10.59
N GLY A 90 7.18 -1.41 -10.48
CA GLY A 90 6.61 -0.22 -11.11
C GLY A 90 6.58 -0.35 -12.63
N VAL A 91 7.66 -0.86 -13.23
CA VAL A 91 7.74 -1.14 -14.67
C VAL A 91 6.71 -2.20 -15.07
N ILE A 92 6.53 -3.27 -14.32
CA ILE A 92 5.53 -4.30 -14.62
C ILE A 92 4.10 -3.71 -14.59
N LEU A 93 3.78 -2.91 -13.57
CA LEU A 93 2.48 -2.26 -13.46
C LEU A 93 2.21 -1.28 -14.61
N LEU A 94 3.23 -0.52 -15.03
CA LEU A 94 3.14 0.43 -16.15
C LEU A 94 3.10 -0.29 -17.50
N ALA A 95 3.94 -1.31 -17.71
CA ALA A 95 3.98 -2.09 -18.94
C ALA A 95 2.63 -2.80 -19.19
N ALA A 96 1.98 -3.26 -18.14
CA ALA A 96 0.64 -3.84 -18.20
C ALA A 96 -0.44 -2.86 -18.71
N LEU A 97 -0.15 -1.56 -18.78
CA LEU A 97 -1.03 -0.56 -19.40
C LEU A 97 -0.94 -0.57 -20.93
N PHE A 98 0.25 -0.80 -21.48
CA PHE A 98 0.53 -0.74 -22.91
C PHE A 98 0.40 -2.09 -23.61
N VAL A 99 0.75 -3.16 -22.91
CA VAL A 99 0.57 -4.52 -23.40
C VAL A 99 -0.91 -4.89 -23.24
N HIS A 100 -1.53 -5.40 -24.30
CA HIS A 100 -2.85 -6.06 -24.25
C HIS A 100 -2.73 -7.39 -23.47
N ALA A 101 -2.44 -7.28 -22.17
CA ALA A 101 -2.29 -8.39 -21.27
C ALA A 101 -3.68 -8.90 -20.86
N THR A 102 -3.85 -10.21 -20.80
CA THR A 102 -5.07 -10.82 -20.27
C THR A 102 -5.27 -10.39 -18.81
N ARG A 103 -6.52 -10.21 -18.36
CA ARG A 103 -6.84 -9.84 -16.97
C ARG A 103 -6.14 -10.75 -15.94
N LYS A 104 -6.01 -12.05 -16.26
CA LYS A 104 -5.30 -13.05 -15.43
C LYS A 104 -3.82 -12.73 -15.23
N THR A 105 -3.13 -12.28 -16.27
CA THR A 105 -1.70 -11.90 -16.19
C THR A 105 -1.52 -10.68 -15.31
N ILE A 106 -2.37 -9.69 -15.50
CA ILE A 106 -2.41 -8.46 -14.72
C ILE A 106 -2.64 -8.75 -13.24
N TYR A 107 -3.64 -9.60 -12.94
CA TYR A 107 -3.98 -9.99 -11.58
C TYR A 107 -2.77 -10.63 -10.89
N ARG A 108 -2.13 -11.61 -11.55
CA ARG A 108 -0.93 -12.27 -11.02
C ARG A 108 0.22 -11.29 -10.77
N ALA A 109 0.46 -10.38 -11.70
CA ALA A 109 1.48 -9.35 -11.54
C ALA A 109 1.19 -8.45 -10.32
N ALA A 110 -0.04 -7.92 -10.20
CA ALA A 110 -0.43 -7.09 -9.08
C ALA A 110 -0.37 -7.84 -7.74
N MET A 111 -0.70 -9.14 -7.72
CA MET A 111 -0.65 -9.98 -6.54
C MET A 111 0.81 -10.23 -6.08
N ILE A 112 1.73 -10.45 -7.01
CA ILE A 112 3.18 -10.56 -6.71
C ILE A 112 3.69 -9.24 -6.11
N VAL A 113 3.33 -8.11 -6.73
CA VAL A 113 3.69 -6.77 -6.22
C VAL A 113 3.17 -6.55 -4.80
N PHE A 114 1.90 -6.90 -4.56
CA PHE A 114 1.28 -6.80 -3.25
C PHE A 114 2.04 -7.63 -2.21
N LEU A 115 2.39 -8.87 -2.54
CA LEU A 115 3.10 -9.76 -1.63
C LEU A 115 4.50 -9.22 -1.29
N PHE A 116 5.26 -8.77 -2.29
CA PHE A 116 6.56 -8.13 -2.06
C PHE A 116 6.44 -6.87 -1.20
N TRP A 117 5.39 -6.07 -1.40
CA TRP A 117 5.15 -4.89 -0.59
C TRP A 117 4.84 -5.24 0.87
N VAL A 118 3.99 -6.24 1.13
CA VAL A 118 3.72 -6.71 2.49
C VAL A 118 4.99 -7.22 3.16
N VAL A 119 5.83 -7.99 2.46
CA VAL A 119 7.12 -8.43 2.97
C VAL A 119 8.02 -7.24 3.33
N ARG A 120 8.05 -6.19 2.48
CA ARG A 120 8.79 -4.95 2.78
C ARG A 120 8.30 -4.30 4.07
N ILE A 121 6.99 -4.18 4.28
CA ILE A 121 6.42 -3.60 5.51
C ILE A 121 6.90 -4.36 6.74
N VAL A 122 6.80 -5.69 6.70
CA VAL A 122 7.21 -6.55 7.81
C VAL A 122 8.69 -6.37 8.13
N LEU A 123 9.55 -6.38 7.11
CA LEU A 123 10.98 -6.22 7.30
C LEU A 123 11.35 -4.81 7.79
N ALA A 124 10.81 -3.76 7.16
CA ALA A 124 11.10 -2.38 7.53
C ALA A 124 10.65 -2.05 8.95
N GLN A 125 9.42 -2.41 9.31
CA GLN A 125 8.78 -1.92 10.55
C GLN A 125 8.96 -2.83 11.76
N PHE A 126 9.26 -4.12 11.56
CA PHE A 126 9.39 -5.07 12.66
C PHE A 126 10.77 -5.72 12.76
N VAL A 127 11.53 -5.81 11.66
CA VAL A 127 12.87 -6.42 11.67
C VAL A 127 13.97 -5.36 11.78
N PHE A 128 13.85 -4.27 11.02
CA PHE A 128 14.88 -3.22 10.99
C PHE A 128 14.60 -2.06 11.95
N HIS A 129 13.33 -1.63 12.09
CA HIS A 129 12.93 -0.69 13.13
C HIS A 129 12.32 -1.42 14.33
N THR A 130 12.78 -1.08 15.53
CA THR A 130 12.14 -1.52 16.78
C THR A 130 10.97 -0.61 17.12
N VAL A 131 9.85 -1.20 17.53
CA VAL A 131 8.68 -0.44 17.98
C VAL A 131 9.08 0.49 19.14
N PRO A 132 8.89 1.82 19.01
CA PRO A 132 9.20 2.74 20.10
C PRO A 132 8.35 2.42 21.34
N THR A 133 9.00 2.19 22.47
CA THR A 133 8.32 1.90 23.74
C THR A 133 7.85 3.17 24.46
N ASP A 134 8.42 4.33 24.10
CA ASP A 134 8.10 5.61 24.71
C ASP A 134 7.06 6.37 23.88
N ILE A 135 5.83 6.39 24.39
CA ILE A 135 4.66 7.01 23.78
C ILE A 135 4.73 8.54 23.85
N THR A 136 5.54 9.10 24.77
CA THR A 136 5.60 10.55 25.03
C THR A 136 6.58 11.28 24.12
N SER A 137 7.57 10.57 23.58
CA SER A 137 8.68 11.12 22.80
C SER A 137 8.34 11.59 21.37
N GLY A 138 7.08 11.50 20.93
CA GLY A 138 6.68 11.78 19.54
C GLY A 138 7.19 10.76 18.51
N ALA A 139 8.22 9.96 18.85
CA ALA A 139 8.76 8.90 18.02
C ALA A 139 7.73 7.82 17.69
N PHE A 140 6.84 7.48 18.63
CA PHE A 140 5.74 6.56 18.38
C PHE A 140 4.79 7.08 17.28
N ALA A 141 4.48 8.38 17.28
CA ALA A 141 3.60 8.97 16.28
C ALA A 141 4.24 8.98 14.89
N ILE A 142 5.54 9.27 14.79
CA ILE A 142 6.29 9.21 13.52
C ILE A 142 6.36 7.78 12.99
N TRP A 143 6.69 6.81 13.85
CA TRP A 143 6.67 5.39 13.50
C TRP A 143 5.28 4.94 12.99
N LEU A 144 4.22 5.30 13.71
CA LEU A 144 2.85 4.99 13.32
C LEU A 144 2.46 5.65 11.99
N LEU A 145 2.87 6.89 11.76
CA LEU A 145 2.64 7.59 10.50
C LEU A 145 3.32 6.87 9.33
N HIS A 146 4.56 6.41 9.51
CA HIS A 146 5.28 5.63 8.51
C HIS A 146 4.60 4.30 8.23
N LEU A 147 4.16 3.58 9.27
CA LEU A 147 3.41 2.33 9.12
C LEU A 147 2.10 2.55 8.35
N LEU A 148 1.32 3.58 8.72
CA LEU A 148 0.05 3.90 8.07
C LEU A 148 0.25 4.29 6.60
N ALA A 149 1.29 5.07 6.29
CA ALA A 149 1.62 5.42 4.91
C ALA A 149 1.91 4.16 4.07
N GLN A 150 2.67 3.21 4.61
CA GLN A 150 2.96 1.94 3.92
C GLN A 150 1.71 1.06 3.75
N ILE A 151 0.83 1.00 4.74
CA ILE A 151 -0.46 0.29 4.66
C ILE A 151 -1.37 0.93 3.60
N GLN A 152 -1.43 2.25 3.51
CA GLN A 152 -2.23 2.96 2.50
C GLN A 152 -1.81 2.58 1.07
N ILE A 153 -0.51 2.43 0.84
CA ILE A 153 0.03 1.96 -0.45
C ILE A 153 -0.37 0.49 -0.68
N ALA A 154 -0.26 -0.36 0.34
CA ALA A 154 -0.67 -1.77 0.26
C ALA A 154 -2.16 -1.89 -0.13
N ILE A 155 -3.03 -1.08 0.47
CA ILE A 155 -4.46 -1.02 0.15
C ILE A 155 -4.67 -0.57 -1.30
N SER A 156 -3.91 0.42 -1.78
CA SER A 156 -4.01 0.89 -3.16
C SER A 156 -3.68 -0.21 -4.17
N VAL A 157 -2.65 -1.03 -3.90
CA VAL A 157 -2.30 -2.21 -4.70
C VAL A 157 -3.36 -3.31 -4.58
N TRP A 158 -3.91 -3.52 -3.38
CA TRP A 158 -4.97 -4.50 -3.16
C TRP A 158 -6.24 -4.17 -3.95
N VAL A 159 -6.70 -2.91 -3.91
CA VAL A 159 -7.82 -2.42 -4.71
C VAL A 159 -7.54 -2.62 -6.20
N LEU A 160 -6.32 -2.33 -6.64
CA LEU A 160 -5.92 -2.60 -8.02
C LEU A 160 -6.02 -4.08 -8.36
N THR A 161 -5.58 -4.97 -7.47
CA THR A 161 -5.64 -6.42 -7.66
C THR A 161 -7.09 -6.91 -7.78
N LYS A 162 -7.97 -6.44 -6.89
CA LYS A 162 -9.40 -6.78 -6.90
C LYS A 162 -10.15 -6.26 -8.13
N ALA A 163 -9.69 -5.18 -8.74
CA ALA A 163 -10.27 -4.67 -9.98
C ALA A 163 -10.01 -5.57 -11.21
N TYR A 164 -9.07 -6.53 -11.11
CA TYR A 164 -8.70 -7.45 -12.19
C TYR A 164 -8.94 -8.93 -11.88
N ASP A 165 -9.50 -9.23 -10.70
CA ASP A 165 -10.10 -10.53 -10.34
C ASP A 165 -11.31 -10.79 -11.27
#